data_AF-A0A537X1P6-F1
#
_entry.id   AF-A0A537X1P6-F1
#
_cell.length_a   1.000
_cell.length_b   1.000
_cell.length_c   1.000
_cell.angle_alpha   90.00
_cell.angle_beta   90.00
_cell.angle_gamma   90.00
#
_symmetry.space_group_name_H-M   'P 1'
#
loop_
_entity.id
_entity.type
_entity.pdbx_description
1 polymer ?
#
loop_
_entity_poly.entity_id
_entity_poly.type
_entity_poly.pdbx_seq_one_letter_code
_entity_poly.pdbx_strand_id
1 'polypeptide(L)' 'PGSPAEALARRLTGANTTTTVSFASEAGLYQQAGIPAIVCGPGSIDVAHKPDEFITRAELADGQTFLHRLLQWARTGG' A
#
# COMPACT_ATOMS: atom_id res chain seq x y z
N PRO A 1 10.79 -1.81 -6.70
CA PRO A 1 11.97 -1.41 -5.89
C PRO A 1 12.46 -0.04 -6.33
N GLY A 2 12.42 0.95 -5.43
CA GLY A 2 12.95 2.29 -5.66
C GLY A 2 12.07 3.23 -6.51
N SER A 3 10.79 2.92 -6.74
CA SER A 3 9.89 3.84 -7.46
C SER A 3 9.47 5.03 -6.58
N PRO A 4 9.08 6.19 -7.16
CA PRO A 4 8.54 7.31 -6.39
C PRO A 4 7.32 6.93 -5.53
N ALA A 5 6.44 6.04 -6.04
CA ALA A 5 5.29 5.53 -5.31
C ALA A 5 5.73 4.69 -4.08
N GLU A 6 6.74 3.85 -4.23
CA GLU A 6 7.30 3.06 -3.13
C GLU A 6 7.95 3.95 -2.07
N ALA A 7 8.75 4.94 -2.49
CA ALA A 7 9.40 5.88 -1.58
C ALA A 7 8.38 6.69 -0.76
N LEU A 8 7.31 7.18 -1.41
CA LEU A 8 6.22 7.87 -0.71
C LEU A 8 5.53 6.94 0.29
N ALA A 9 5.14 5.74 -0.12
CA ALA A 9 4.43 4.82 0.76
C ALA A 9 5.26 4.42 1.99
N ARG A 10 6.57 4.17 1.82
CA ARG A 10 7.50 3.91 2.94
C ARG A 10 7.60 5.10 3.88
N ARG A 11 7.67 6.33 3.35
CA ARG A 11 7.68 7.55 4.17
C ARG A 11 6.40 7.71 4.99
N LEU A 12 5.24 7.41 4.41
CA LEU A 12 3.94 7.59 5.08
C LEU A 12 3.61 6.47 6.07
N THR A 13 4.08 5.25 5.83
CA THR A 13 3.86 4.09 6.73
C THR A 13 4.94 3.97 7.80
N GLY A 14 6.15 4.47 7.55
CA GLY A 14 7.34 4.19 8.37
C GLY A 14 7.96 2.82 8.05
N ALA A 15 7.49 2.12 7.01
CA ALA A 15 7.99 0.81 6.64
C ALA A 15 9.41 0.88 6.07
N ASN A 16 10.31 0.08 6.64
CA ASN A 16 11.70 0.01 6.19
C ASN A 16 11.93 -1.04 5.11
N THR A 17 10.97 -1.94 4.89
CA THR A 17 11.06 -3.04 3.93
C THR A 17 9.85 -3.05 3.00
N THR A 18 10.02 -3.68 1.84
CA THR A 18 8.96 -3.97 0.86
C THR A 18 9.02 -5.43 0.52
N THR A 19 7.86 -6.07 0.37
CA THR A 19 7.77 -7.45 -0.09
C THR A 19 7.28 -7.47 -1.54
N THR A 20 7.88 -8.30 -2.37
CA THR A 20 7.32 -8.63 -3.68
C THR A 20 6.47 -9.88 -3.51
N VAL A 21 5.22 -9.81 -3.94
CA VAL A 21 4.32 -10.95 -3.94
C VAL A 21 4.02 -11.37 -5.37
N SER A 22 3.95 -12.67 -5.62
CA SER A 22 3.76 -13.27 -6.94
C SER A 22 2.28 -13.32 -7.34
N PHE A 23 1.56 -12.22 -7.16
CA PHE A 23 0.14 -12.11 -7.53
C PHE A 23 -0.04 -11.09 -8.65
N ALA A 24 -0.91 -11.43 -9.61
CA ALA A 24 -1.34 -10.46 -10.61
C ALA A 24 -2.20 -9.40 -9.92
N SER A 25 -1.87 -8.13 -10.15
CA SER A 25 -2.67 -6.98 -9.76
C SER A 25 -2.64 -5.94 -10.88
N GLU A 26 -3.56 -4.98 -10.82
CA GLU A 26 -3.66 -3.90 -11.78
C GLU A 26 -2.43 -2.96 -11.73
N ALA A 27 -1.62 -3.02 -10.67
CA ALA A 27 -0.36 -2.27 -10.56
C ALA A 27 0.56 -2.50 -11.76
N GLY A 28 0.57 -3.72 -12.34
CA GLY A 28 1.33 -4.03 -13.54
C GLY A 28 0.87 -3.25 -14.77
N LEU A 29 -0.44 -3.01 -14.91
CA LEU A 29 -1.01 -2.23 -16.02
C LEU A 29 -0.62 -0.75 -15.91
N TYR A 30 -0.65 -0.18 -14.71
CA TYR A 30 -0.19 1.20 -14.47
C TYR A 30 1.31 1.35 -14.76
N GLN A 31 2.12 0.38 -14.33
CA GLN A 31 3.55 0.36 -14.62
C GLN A 31 3.82 0.27 -16.13
N GLN A 32 3.08 -0.55 -16.87
CA GLN A 32 3.16 -0.62 -18.34
C GLN A 32 2.78 0.71 -19.01
N ALA A 33 1.86 1.48 -18.40
CA ALA A 33 1.50 2.82 -18.84
C ALA A 33 2.49 3.92 -18.41
N GLY A 34 3.61 3.56 -17.76
CA GLY A 34 4.63 4.51 -17.30
C GLY A 34 4.28 5.21 -15.98
N ILE A 35 3.26 4.76 -15.26
CA ILE A 35 2.84 5.31 -13.97
C ILE A 35 3.47 4.48 -12.84
N PRO A 36 4.31 5.08 -11.97
CA PRO A 36 4.82 4.37 -10.80
C PRO A 36 3.67 3.90 -9.91
N ALA A 37 3.53 2.59 -9.74
CA ALA A 37 2.46 1.99 -8.94
C ALA A 37 2.99 0.93 -7.99
N ILE A 38 2.33 0.82 -6.84
CA ILE A 38 2.53 -0.21 -5.82
C ILE A 38 1.17 -0.73 -5.35
N VAL A 39 1.17 -1.89 -4.70
CA VAL A 39 0.03 -2.36 -3.91
C VAL A 39 0.37 -2.14 -2.43
N CYS A 40 -0.53 -1.51 -1.69
CA CYS A 40 -0.39 -1.33 -0.24
C CYS A 40 -1.77 -1.27 0.41
N GLY A 41 -1.85 -1.74 1.65
CA GLY A 41 -3.08 -1.77 2.43
C GLY A 41 -2.85 -2.46 3.78
N PRO A 42 -3.75 -2.26 4.75
CA PRO A 42 -3.70 -2.96 6.03
C PRO A 42 -4.14 -4.43 5.90
N GLY A 43 -3.90 -5.22 6.93
CA GLY A 43 -4.22 -6.65 6.97
C GLY A 43 -3.05 -7.54 6.51
N SER A 44 -3.28 -8.85 6.52
CA SER A 44 -2.30 -9.84 6.06
C SER A 44 -2.77 -10.53 4.79
N ILE A 45 -1.84 -10.66 3.83
CA ILE A 45 -2.08 -11.43 2.61
C ILE A 45 -2.26 -12.92 2.89
N ASP A 46 -1.75 -13.42 4.03
CA ASP A 46 -1.80 -14.84 4.39
C ASP A 46 -3.24 -15.35 4.61
N VAL A 47 -4.15 -14.44 4.96
CA VAL A 47 -5.57 -14.74 5.20
C VAL A 47 -6.49 -14.26 4.08
N ALA A 48 -5.95 -13.66 3.02
CA ALA A 48 -6.74 -13.21 1.87
C ALA A 48 -7.30 -14.42 1.08
N HIS A 49 -8.53 -14.29 0.57
CA HIS A 49 -9.24 -15.35 -0.17
C HIS A 49 -9.39 -16.67 0.59
N LYS A 50 -9.42 -16.61 1.93
CA LYS A 50 -9.74 -17.76 2.80
C LYS A 50 -11.19 -17.66 3.28
N PRO A 51 -11.85 -18.79 3.59
CA PRO A 51 -13.24 -18.77 4.08
C PRO A 51 -13.46 -17.88 5.32
N ASP A 52 -12.43 -17.73 6.14
CA ASP A 52 -12.37 -16.94 7.37
C ASP A 52 -11.56 -15.65 7.21
N GLU A 53 -11.51 -15.08 6.00
CA GLU A 53 -10.84 -13.81 5.73
C GLU A 53 -11.30 -12.71 6.70
N PHE A 54 -10.34 -12.05 7.36
CA PHE A 54 -10.61 -11.01 8.34
C PHE A 54 -9.57 -9.90 8.30
N ILE A 55 -9.93 -8.79 8.95
CA ILE A 55 -9.02 -7.70 9.33
C ILE A 55 -9.32 -7.32 10.79
N THR A 56 -8.29 -7.05 11.57
CA THR A 56 -8.47 -6.57 12.93
C THR A 56 -8.87 -5.10 12.96
N ARG A 57 -9.48 -4.65 14.06
CA ARG A 57 -9.79 -3.23 14.27
C ARG A 57 -8.53 -2.35 14.26
N ALA A 58 -7.42 -2.88 14.76
CA ALA A 58 -6.14 -2.18 14.78
C ALA A 58 -5.58 -1.99 13.36
N GLU A 59 -5.55 -3.04 12.54
CA GLU A 59 -5.11 -2.95 11.14
C GLU A 59 -6.00 -1.99 10.34
N LEU A 60 -7.32 -2.03 10.56
CA LEU A 60 -8.23 -1.07 9.91
C LEU A 60 -7.88 0.38 10.29
N ALA A 61 -7.57 0.64 11.56
CA ALA A 61 -7.15 1.96 12.03
C ALA A 61 -5.79 2.39 11.44
N ASP A 62 -4.87 1.45 11.21
CA ASP A 62 -3.60 1.72 10.53
C ASP A 62 -3.83 2.14 9.08
N GLY A 63 -4.75 1.48 8.38
CA GLY A 63 -5.17 1.87 7.03
C GLY A 63 -5.76 3.29 6.98
N GLN A 64 -6.61 3.64 7.94
CA GLN A 64 -7.15 5.00 8.06
C GLN A 64 -6.04 6.03 8.32
N THR A 65 -5.10 5.69 9.20
CA THR A 65 -3.94 6.55 9.50
C THR A 65 -3.08 6.79 8.26
N PHE A 66 -2.83 5.76 7.45
CA PHE A 66 -2.12 5.88 6.20
C PHE A 66 -2.83 6.84 5.23
N LEU A 67 -4.15 6.67 5.03
CA LEU A 67 -4.93 7.54 4.16
C LEU A 67 -4.92 8.99 4.64
N HIS A 68 -5.03 9.24 5.94
CA HIS A 68 -4.91 10.59 6.49
C HIS A 68 -3.55 11.23 6.21
N ARG A 69 -2.45 10.49 6.38
CA ARG A 69 -1.10 10.98 6.06
C ARG A 69 -0.94 11.26 4.56
N LEU A 70 -1.49 10.40 3.70
CA LEU A 70 -1.48 10.58 2.25
C LEU A 70 -2.27 11.84 1.84
N LEU A 71 -3.47 12.02 2.39
CA LEU A 71 -4.29 13.22 2.16
C LEU A 71 -3.57 14.49 2.62
N GLN A 72 -2.90 14.45 3.77
CA GLN A 72 -2.10 15.57 4.27
C GLN A 72 -0.96 15.90 3.31
N TRP A 73 -0.18 14.89 2.89
CA TRP A 73 0.90 15.07 1.92
C TRP A 73 0.42 15.70 0.61
N ALA A 74 -0.69 15.20 0.06
CA ALA A 74 -1.28 15.72 -1.18
C ALA A 74 -1.75 17.17 -1.04
N ARG A 75 -2.30 17.56 0.13
CA ARG A 75 -2.72 18.94 0.41
C ARG A 75 -1.57 19.92 0.55
N THR A 76 -0.39 19.46 0.97
CA THR A 76 0.79 20.31 1.17
C THR A 76 1.67 20.45 -0.08
N GLY A 77 1.23 19.96 -1.23
CA GLY A 77 1.91 20.18 -2.51
C GLY A 77 2.99 19.17 -2.88
N GLY A 78 3.12 18.06 -2.14
CA GLY A 78 4.06 16.99 -2.46
C GLY A 78 5.50 17.21 -2.02
#